data_AF-A0A843T5N8-F1
#
_entry.id   AF-A0A843T5N8-F1
#
_cell.length_a   1.000
_cell.length_b   1.000
_cell.length_c   1.000
_cell.angle_alpha   90.00
_cell.angle_beta   90.00
_cell.angle_gamma   90.00
#
_symmetry.space_group_name_H-M   'P 1'
#
loop_
_entity.id
_entity.type
_entity.pdbx_description
1 polymer ?
#
loop_
_entity_poly.entity_id
_entity_poly.type
_entity_poly.pdbx_seq_one_letter_code
_entity_poly.pdbx_strand_id
1 'polypeptide(L)'
;MPPFVSEIADEFRTADLIDLLLVAGLFFLVISWVRSAQSGSAARRLMALVFLYGLVYLAADFFELFLAQTVLGVFFFVVLISLVVVFQGDIRRLLDRLGSVGLRREERGVPLTSPVHLLTEAASHMAEERTGGLIAIRGTDPWEAYLQGGIPLNGQLSRALLDSIFNAESPGHDGALLVEGDRVTRFAVHLPLARRPPPISWSGGTRHTAALGLSEECDALVIVISEERGTISIAEDGQLIELESAVELNERLGEFWRQHYSAKTGEGRRRRRRRRLETGALSLGLAAMVWFLFVYSADTVFRSYRVPIEIRNLPADWRLDTDEVPSALVTLSGSEPAFDRLDPAELAASFDLSDPEDGVNELTITADNLTVPADFDLIAADPPSVEILASRQLRVLLPVRIRRTGLLPPIDSLVANPAIVEVMVPSTMGAAPTSIPTEEIDVMRIMEEGTLSVPLVLPDEVRMAPDRSTEVEVKVLRRGEPLAEPQGEQLPAVIP
;
A
#
# COMPACT_ATOMS: atom_id res chain seq x y z
N MET A 1 11.98 -25.93 27.75
CA MET A 1 11.74 -25.40 26.39
C MET A 1 13.10 -25.01 25.81
N PRO A 2 13.33 -25.15 24.49
CA PRO A 2 14.56 -24.66 23.89
C PRO A 2 14.69 -23.14 24.12
N PRO A 3 15.91 -22.60 24.35
CA PRO A 3 16.15 -21.18 24.66
C PRO A 3 15.58 -20.21 23.60
N PHE A 4 15.46 -20.69 22.37
CA PHE A 4 14.81 -20.02 21.25
C PHE A 4 13.33 -19.63 21.49
N VAL A 5 12.58 -20.42 22.26
CA VAL A 5 11.13 -20.17 22.47
C VAL A 5 10.89 -19.08 23.50
N SER A 6 11.83 -18.87 24.43
CA SER A 6 11.76 -17.78 25.41
C SER A 6 12.14 -16.44 24.81
N GLU A 7 13.17 -16.39 23.96
CA GLU A 7 13.57 -15.14 23.25
C GLU A 7 12.43 -14.60 22.37
N ILE A 8 11.78 -15.47 21.59
CA ILE A 8 10.65 -15.06 20.73
C ILE A 8 9.45 -14.60 21.55
N ALA A 9 9.23 -15.19 22.74
CA ALA A 9 8.10 -14.84 23.58
C ALA A 9 8.28 -13.48 24.29
N ASP A 10 9.52 -13.09 24.57
CA ASP A 10 9.84 -11.82 25.21
C ASP A 10 9.78 -10.63 24.22
N GLU A 11 9.98 -10.88 22.93
CA GLU A 11 9.91 -9.88 21.86
C GLU A 11 8.52 -9.78 21.20
N PHE A 12 7.60 -10.68 21.52
CA PHE A 12 6.27 -10.77 20.92
C PHE A 12 5.34 -9.67 21.44
N ARG A 13 5.07 -8.64 20.62
CA ARG A 13 4.13 -7.58 20.98
C ARG A 13 2.69 -8.07 20.75
N THR A 14 1.75 -7.52 21.52
CA THR A 14 0.30 -7.77 21.29
C THR A 14 -0.15 -7.32 19.91
N ALA A 15 0.55 -6.36 19.30
CA ALA A 15 0.37 -5.95 17.92
C ALA A 15 0.65 -7.09 16.93
N ASP A 16 1.71 -7.88 17.14
CA ASP A 16 2.10 -8.99 16.25
C ASP A 16 1.06 -10.12 16.27
N LEU A 17 0.44 -10.36 17.43
CA LEU A 17 -0.68 -11.30 17.57
C LEU A 17 -1.91 -10.83 16.78
N ILE A 18 -2.22 -9.54 16.82
CA ILE A 18 -3.33 -8.94 16.08
C ILE A 18 -3.04 -9.00 14.57
N ASP A 19 -1.81 -8.70 14.17
CA ASP A 19 -1.35 -8.74 12.78
C ASP A 19 -1.50 -10.15 12.19
N LEU A 20 -1.02 -11.16 12.93
CA LEU A 20 -1.13 -12.58 12.55
C LEU A 20 -2.59 -13.03 12.41
N LEU A 21 -3.46 -12.66 13.35
CA LEU A 21 -4.88 -13.03 13.31
C LEU A 21 -5.61 -12.37 12.14
N LEU A 22 -5.27 -11.12 11.82
CA LEU A 22 -5.89 -10.35 10.75
C LEU A 22 -5.49 -10.91 9.38
N VAL A 23 -4.21 -11.22 9.17
CA VAL A 23 -3.71 -11.88 7.95
C VAL A 23 -4.31 -13.29 7.80
N ALA A 24 -4.36 -14.09 8.87
CA ALA A 24 -4.97 -15.41 8.84
C ALA A 24 -6.47 -15.35 8.50
N GLY A 25 -7.19 -14.35 9.04
CA GLY A 25 -8.59 -14.08 8.71
C GLY A 25 -8.80 -13.73 7.24
N LEU A 26 -7.93 -12.90 6.67
CA LEU A 26 -7.96 -12.53 5.25
C LEU A 26 -7.80 -13.77 4.35
N PHE A 27 -6.78 -14.59 4.58
CA PHE A 27 -6.58 -15.82 3.79
C PHE A 27 -7.73 -16.80 3.92
N PHE A 28 -8.24 -17.00 5.14
CA PHE A 28 -9.41 -17.85 5.37
C PHE A 28 -10.62 -17.37 4.55
N LEU A 29 -10.88 -16.07 4.52
CA LEU A 29 -11.98 -15.47 3.78
C LEU A 29 -11.79 -15.58 2.26
N VAL A 30 -10.59 -15.30 1.74
CA VAL A 30 -10.27 -15.44 0.31
C VAL A 30 -10.43 -16.89 -0.14
N ILE A 31 -9.87 -17.85 0.60
CA ILE A 31 -9.97 -19.28 0.28
C ILE A 31 -11.42 -19.77 0.38
N SER A 32 -12.15 -19.33 1.41
CA SER A 32 -13.59 -19.57 1.56
C SER A 32 -14.38 -19.05 0.36
N TRP A 33 -14.04 -17.84 -0.10
CA TRP A 33 -14.68 -17.17 -1.23
C TRP A 33 -14.42 -17.92 -2.56
N VAL A 34 -13.16 -18.25 -2.86
CA VAL A 34 -12.78 -19.02 -4.07
C VAL A 34 -13.50 -20.38 -4.10
N ARG A 35 -13.64 -21.05 -2.95
CA ARG A 35 -14.32 -22.35 -2.86
C ARG A 35 -15.85 -22.27 -2.91
N SER A 36 -16.44 -21.10 -2.72
CA SER A 36 -17.89 -20.87 -2.75
C SER A 36 -18.45 -20.56 -4.14
N ALA A 37 -17.63 -20.67 -5.19
CA ALA A 37 -17.84 -20.04 -6.50
C ALA A 37 -18.99 -20.57 -7.39
N GLN A 38 -19.95 -21.36 -6.88
CA GLN A 38 -20.90 -22.10 -7.72
C GLN A 38 -22.32 -21.49 -7.91
N SER A 39 -22.69 -20.33 -7.33
CA SER A 39 -24.08 -19.85 -7.56
C SER A 39 -24.33 -18.33 -7.34
N GLY A 40 -23.76 -17.48 -8.20
CA GLY A 40 -24.14 -16.05 -8.20
C GLY A 40 -23.31 -15.19 -9.14
N SER A 41 -23.85 -14.03 -9.55
CA SER A 41 -23.20 -13.11 -10.49
C SER A 41 -21.81 -12.71 -10.02
N ALA A 42 -20.80 -12.94 -10.86
CA ALA A 42 -19.38 -12.73 -10.55
C ALA A 42 -19.08 -11.28 -10.11
N ALA A 43 -19.83 -10.31 -10.65
CA ALA A 43 -19.67 -8.88 -10.34
C ALA A 43 -19.94 -8.52 -8.87
N ARG A 44 -21.02 -9.08 -8.27
CA ARG A 44 -21.39 -8.75 -6.87
C ARG A 44 -20.37 -9.33 -5.88
N ARG A 45 -19.75 -10.45 -6.25
CA ARG A 45 -18.71 -11.13 -5.47
C ARG A 45 -17.36 -10.43 -5.55
N LEU A 46 -16.99 -9.94 -6.74
CA LEU A 46 -15.80 -9.12 -6.93
C LEU A 46 -15.91 -7.81 -6.14
N MET A 47 -17.08 -7.15 -6.19
CA MET A 47 -17.32 -5.92 -5.45
C MET A 47 -17.24 -6.14 -3.93
N ALA A 48 -17.76 -7.25 -3.41
CA ALA A 48 -17.62 -7.62 -2.01
C ALA A 48 -16.16 -7.92 -1.60
N LEU A 49 -15.39 -8.58 -2.47
CA LEU A 49 -13.97 -8.86 -2.23
C LEU A 49 -13.14 -7.57 -2.20
N VAL A 50 -13.37 -6.67 -3.15
CA VAL A 50 -12.68 -5.37 -3.22
C VAL A 50 -13.05 -4.49 -2.02
N PHE A 51 -14.33 -4.46 -1.64
CA PHE A 51 -14.79 -3.71 -0.47
C PHE A 51 -14.18 -4.25 0.83
N LEU A 52 -14.14 -5.58 1.00
CA LEU A 52 -13.53 -6.22 2.16
C LEU A 52 -12.01 -6.00 2.20
N TYR A 53 -11.32 -6.15 1.06
CA TYR A 53 -9.90 -5.84 0.94
C TYR A 53 -9.62 -4.39 1.38
N GLY A 54 -10.42 -3.43 0.90
CA GLY A 54 -10.31 -2.03 1.30
C GLY A 54 -10.52 -1.81 2.80
N LEU A 55 -11.47 -2.51 3.42
CA LEU A 55 -11.72 -2.43 4.87
C LEU A 55 -10.53 -2.97 5.69
N VAL A 56 -9.96 -4.10 5.27
CA VAL A 56 -8.80 -4.72 5.92
C VAL A 56 -7.55 -3.85 5.73
N TYR A 57 -7.37 -3.24 4.56
CA TYR A 57 -6.30 -2.30 4.30
C TYR A 57 -6.40 -1.04 5.18
N LEU A 58 -7.59 -0.44 5.29
CA LEU A 58 -7.80 0.70 6.18
C LEU A 58 -7.49 0.36 7.64
N ALA A 59 -7.86 -0.84 8.09
CA ALA A 59 -7.54 -1.29 9.43
C ALA A 59 -6.02 -1.50 9.61
N ALA A 60 -5.36 -2.15 8.66
CA ALA A 60 -3.91 -2.36 8.71
C ALA A 60 -3.13 -1.04 8.72
N ASP A 61 -3.56 -0.06 7.94
CA ASP A 61 -3.01 1.30 7.91
C ASP A 61 -3.23 2.04 9.22
N PHE A 62 -4.45 2.00 9.76
CA PHE A 62 -4.79 2.67 11.01
C PHE A 62 -4.04 2.11 12.23
N PHE A 63 -3.74 0.80 12.24
CA PHE A 63 -3.02 0.14 13.33
C PHE A 63 -1.51 -0.01 13.08
N GLU A 64 -0.98 0.56 11.99
CA GLU A 64 0.44 0.47 11.58
C GLU A 64 0.98 -0.97 11.55
N LEU A 65 0.14 -1.90 11.09
CA LEU A 65 0.44 -3.34 11.07
C LEU A 65 1.33 -3.68 9.86
N PHE A 66 2.64 -3.77 10.11
CA PHE A 66 3.65 -3.97 9.08
C PHE A 66 3.45 -5.26 8.25
N LEU A 67 3.10 -6.38 8.88
CA LEU A 67 2.92 -7.66 8.17
C LEU A 67 1.67 -7.60 7.30
N ALA A 68 0.55 -7.09 7.83
CA ALA A 68 -0.68 -6.90 7.07
C ALA A 68 -0.48 -5.97 5.88
N GLN A 69 0.20 -4.84 6.04
CA GLN A 69 0.49 -3.90 4.95
C GLN A 69 1.32 -4.55 3.84
N THR A 70 2.39 -5.26 4.21
CA THR A 70 3.28 -5.94 3.25
C THR A 70 2.54 -7.04 2.49
N VAL A 71 1.79 -7.89 3.19
CA VAL A 71 1.01 -8.99 2.58
C VAL A 71 -0.10 -8.44 1.68
N LEU A 72 -0.83 -7.41 2.11
CA LEU A 72 -1.88 -6.78 1.31
C LEU A 72 -1.32 -6.20 0.01
N GLY A 73 -0.15 -5.53 0.06
CA GLY A 73 0.52 -4.98 -1.13
C GLY A 73 0.88 -6.04 -2.16
N VAL A 74 1.54 -7.12 -1.74
CA VAL A 74 1.88 -8.26 -2.63
C VAL A 74 0.62 -8.94 -3.16
N PHE A 75 -0.37 -9.17 -2.28
CA PHE A 75 -1.64 -9.77 -2.65
C PHE A 75 -2.40 -8.94 -3.68
N PHE A 76 -2.42 -7.62 -3.55
CA PHE A 76 -3.03 -6.72 -4.52
C PHE A 76 -2.41 -6.88 -5.89
N PHE A 77 -1.07 -6.94 -5.98
CA PHE A 77 -0.37 -7.10 -7.25
C PHE A 77 -0.71 -8.44 -7.92
N VAL A 78 -0.73 -9.53 -7.15
CA VAL A 78 -1.11 -10.87 -7.64
C VAL A 78 -2.56 -10.91 -8.10
N VAL A 79 -3.48 -10.34 -7.32
CA VAL A 79 -4.91 -10.27 -7.67
C VAL A 79 -5.11 -9.39 -8.91
N LEU A 80 -4.42 -8.27 -9.04
CA LEU A 80 -4.50 -7.39 -10.20
C LEU A 80 -4.05 -8.10 -11.48
N ILE A 81 -2.90 -8.78 -11.45
CA ILE A 81 -2.43 -9.59 -12.58
C ILE A 81 -3.42 -10.72 -12.88
N SER A 82 -3.86 -11.45 -11.85
CA SER A 82 -4.83 -12.54 -12.00
C SER A 82 -6.16 -12.04 -12.57
N LEU A 83 -6.62 -10.86 -12.17
CA LEU A 83 -7.81 -10.21 -12.69
C LEU A 83 -7.64 -9.92 -14.18
N VAL A 84 -6.52 -9.33 -14.59
CA VAL A 84 -6.24 -9.07 -16.01
C VAL A 84 -6.20 -10.38 -16.82
N VAL A 85 -5.59 -11.45 -16.28
CA VAL A 85 -5.53 -12.77 -16.94
C VAL A 85 -6.90 -13.44 -17.03
N VAL A 86 -7.68 -13.44 -15.94
CA VAL A 86 -9.02 -14.06 -15.89
C VAL A 86 -10.04 -13.28 -16.72
N PHE A 87 -10.01 -11.95 -16.64
CA PHE A 87 -10.90 -11.06 -17.37
C PHE A 87 -10.34 -10.63 -18.73
N GLN A 88 -9.23 -11.21 -19.19
CA GLN A 88 -8.66 -11.00 -20.52
C GLN A 88 -9.74 -11.12 -21.62
N GLY A 89 -10.58 -12.14 -21.52
CA GLY A 89 -11.67 -12.38 -22.47
C GLY A 89 -12.84 -11.40 -22.36
N ASP A 90 -13.09 -10.82 -21.19
CA ASP A 90 -14.20 -9.90 -20.96
C ASP A 90 -13.81 -8.45 -21.30
N ILE A 91 -12.57 -8.05 -21.03
CA ILE A 91 -12.02 -6.75 -21.47
C ILE A 91 -12.04 -6.67 -23.00
N ARG A 92 -11.65 -7.76 -23.68
CA ARG A 92 -11.76 -7.87 -25.14
C ARG A 92 -13.20 -7.69 -25.61
N ARG A 93 -14.16 -8.38 -25.00
CA ARG A 93 -15.59 -8.25 -25.32
C ARG A 93 -16.15 -6.86 -25.01
N LEU A 94 -15.65 -6.17 -23.99
CA LEU A 94 -16.04 -4.80 -23.63
C LEU A 94 -15.50 -3.80 -24.66
N LEU A 95 -14.26 -3.97 -25.12
CA LEU A 95 -13.66 -3.18 -26.20
C LEU A 95 -14.37 -3.45 -27.53
N ASP A 96 -14.73 -4.70 -27.81
CA ASP A 96 -15.55 -5.06 -28.98
C ASP A 96 -16.93 -4.38 -28.93
N ARG A 97 -17.54 -4.29 -27.73
CA ARG A 97 -18.82 -3.58 -27.50
C ARG A 97 -18.70 -2.06 -27.59
N LEU A 98 -17.58 -1.48 -27.16
CA LEU A 98 -17.28 -0.05 -27.32
C LEU A 98 -16.90 0.30 -28.77
N GLY A 99 -16.36 -0.66 -29.53
CA GLY A 99 -16.14 -0.56 -30.97
C GLY A 99 -17.41 -0.74 -31.80
N SER A 100 -18.44 -1.40 -31.27
CA SER A 100 -19.73 -1.62 -31.92
C SER A 100 -20.80 -0.60 -31.51
N VAL A 101 -20.46 0.68 -31.35
CA VAL A 101 -21.45 1.77 -31.16
C VAL A 101 -22.21 2.01 -32.48
N GLY A 102 -23.01 1.02 -32.84
CA GLY A 102 -24.10 1.07 -33.79
C GLY A 102 -25.35 0.63 -33.04
N LEU A 103 -26.03 1.60 -32.43
CA LEU A 103 -27.44 1.59 -32.04
C LEU A 103 -28.02 0.22 -31.64
N ARG A 104 -27.90 -0.20 -30.38
CA ARG A 104 -28.70 -1.31 -29.86
C ARG A 104 -29.75 -0.80 -28.88
N ARG A 105 -30.96 -0.70 -29.44
CA ARG A 105 -32.20 -0.32 -28.79
C ARG A 105 -32.51 -1.29 -27.65
N GLU A 106 -32.85 -0.71 -26.52
CA GLU A 106 -33.38 -1.39 -25.34
C GLU A 106 -34.74 -2.01 -25.70
N GLU A 107 -34.75 -3.31 -25.97
CA GLU A 107 -36.00 -4.04 -26.21
C GLU A 107 -36.64 -4.40 -24.88
N ARG A 108 -37.70 -3.64 -24.61
CA ARG A 108 -38.69 -3.82 -23.56
C ARG A 108 -39.14 -5.28 -23.48
N GLY A 109 -39.30 -5.74 -22.24
CA GLY A 109 -39.74 -7.08 -21.89
C GLY A 109 -40.98 -7.54 -22.66
N VAL A 110 -40.79 -8.59 -23.44
CA VAL A 110 -41.86 -9.53 -23.78
C VAL A 110 -42.17 -10.32 -22.50
N PRO A 111 -43.44 -10.51 -22.11
CA PRO A 111 -43.80 -11.35 -20.98
C PRO A 111 -43.09 -12.71 -21.10
N LEU A 112 -42.42 -13.16 -20.03
CA LEU A 112 -41.72 -14.44 -19.99
C LEU A 112 -42.73 -15.59 -20.04
N THR A 113 -43.22 -15.90 -21.23
CA THR A 113 -43.82 -17.18 -21.53
C THR A 113 -42.77 -18.26 -21.26
N SER A 114 -43.13 -19.29 -20.50
CA SER A 114 -42.22 -20.40 -20.16
C SER A 114 -41.53 -20.92 -21.43
N PRO A 115 -40.19 -21.09 -21.46
CA PRO A 115 -39.49 -21.68 -22.62
C PRO A 115 -40.09 -23.01 -23.07
N VAL A 116 -40.58 -23.82 -22.13
CA VAL A 116 -41.30 -25.06 -22.39
C VAL A 116 -42.55 -24.82 -23.24
N HIS A 117 -43.34 -23.80 -22.89
CA HIS A 117 -44.54 -23.44 -23.65
C HIS A 117 -44.16 -22.93 -25.03
N LEU A 118 -43.17 -22.05 -25.15
CA LEU A 118 -42.70 -21.52 -26.45
C LEU A 118 -42.23 -22.62 -27.41
N LEU A 119 -41.44 -23.58 -26.91
CA LEU A 119 -40.95 -24.71 -27.72
C LEU A 119 -42.10 -25.63 -28.14
N THR A 120 -43.04 -25.90 -27.24
CA THR A 120 -44.22 -26.71 -27.53
C THR A 120 -45.09 -26.05 -28.61
N GLU A 121 -45.38 -24.76 -28.44
CA GLU A 121 -46.21 -23.99 -29.36
C GLU A 121 -45.56 -23.86 -30.75
N ALA A 122 -44.24 -23.70 -30.81
CA ALA A 122 -43.50 -23.65 -32.07
C ALA A 122 -43.42 -25.02 -32.75
N ALA A 123 -43.14 -26.09 -32.01
CA ALA A 123 -43.12 -27.45 -32.55
C ALA A 123 -44.48 -27.87 -33.11
N SER A 124 -45.57 -27.50 -32.43
CA SER A 124 -46.93 -27.76 -32.89
C SER A 124 -47.23 -27.03 -34.19
N HIS A 125 -46.88 -25.74 -34.27
CA HIS A 125 -47.05 -24.94 -35.48
C HIS A 125 -46.25 -25.49 -36.67
N MET A 126 -44.98 -25.83 -36.46
CA MET A 126 -44.14 -26.43 -37.50
C MET A 126 -44.68 -27.79 -37.97
N ALA A 127 -45.24 -28.59 -37.06
CA ALA A 127 -45.86 -29.87 -37.40
C ALA A 127 -47.11 -29.70 -38.28
N GLU A 128 -47.97 -28.73 -37.95
CA GLU A 128 -49.15 -28.37 -38.75
C GLU A 128 -48.78 -27.89 -40.16
N GLU A 129 -47.72 -27.09 -40.29
CA GLU A 129 -47.20 -26.60 -41.58
C GLU A 129 -46.35 -27.64 -42.33
N ARG A 130 -46.07 -28.80 -41.71
CA ARG A 130 -45.11 -29.80 -42.20
C ARG A 130 -43.71 -29.23 -42.45
N THR A 131 -43.29 -28.30 -41.61
CA THR A 131 -41.95 -27.74 -41.61
C THR A 131 -41.02 -28.62 -40.77
N GLY A 132 -39.96 -29.15 -41.38
CA GLY A 132 -38.98 -30.00 -40.70
C GLY A 132 -38.18 -29.23 -39.65
N GLY A 133 -38.00 -29.82 -38.47
CA GLY A 133 -37.30 -29.17 -37.37
C GLY A 133 -36.47 -30.15 -36.54
N LEU A 134 -35.35 -29.66 -36.00
CA LEU A 134 -34.45 -30.42 -35.13
C LEU A 134 -33.91 -29.51 -34.03
N ILE A 135 -34.41 -29.67 -32.81
CA ILE A 135 -34.09 -28.78 -31.67
C ILE A 135 -33.47 -29.61 -30.55
N ALA A 136 -32.19 -29.41 -30.27
CA ALA A 136 -31.50 -30.06 -29.16
C ALA A 136 -31.47 -29.13 -27.94
N ILE A 137 -31.93 -29.63 -26.79
CA ILE A 137 -31.98 -28.91 -25.53
C ILE A 137 -30.95 -29.51 -24.58
N ARG A 138 -30.09 -28.66 -24.03
CA ARG A 138 -28.99 -29.11 -23.15
C ARG A 138 -29.51 -29.70 -21.84
N GLY A 139 -28.94 -30.83 -21.42
CA GLY A 139 -29.09 -31.39 -20.07
C GLY A 139 -27.97 -30.92 -19.13
N THR A 140 -27.42 -31.84 -18.34
CA THR A 140 -26.27 -31.62 -17.45
C THR A 140 -24.95 -31.90 -18.14
N ASP A 141 -24.92 -32.89 -19.04
CA ASP A 141 -23.70 -33.38 -19.65
C ASP A 141 -23.18 -32.40 -20.71
N PRO A 142 -21.84 -32.28 -20.85
CA PRO A 142 -21.25 -31.49 -21.93
C PRO A 142 -21.48 -32.19 -23.27
N TRP A 143 -22.11 -31.49 -24.21
CA TRP A 143 -22.36 -31.98 -25.57
C TRP A 143 -21.34 -31.48 -26.61
N GLU A 144 -20.44 -30.55 -26.25
CA GLU A 144 -19.57 -29.84 -27.19
C GLU A 144 -18.64 -30.77 -27.98
N ALA A 145 -18.30 -31.93 -27.43
CA ALA A 145 -17.45 -32.94 -28.08
C ALA A 145 -18.15 -33.67 -29.25
N TYR A 146 -19.48 -33.66 -29.28
CA TYR A 146 -20.28 -34.38 -30.26
C TYR A 146 -20.81 -33.49 -31.38
N LEU A 147 -20.85 -32.19 -31.16
CA LEU A 147 -21.42 -31.20 -32.06
C LEU A 147 -20.39 -30.76 -33.12
N GLN A 148 -20.79 -30.69 -34.39
CA GLN A 148 -19.93 -30.23 -35.48
C GLN A 148 -20.55 -29.03 -36.23
N GLY A 149 -19.71 -28.03 -36.53
CA GLY A 149 -20.12 -26.84 -37.27
C GLY A 149 -21.15 -25.96 -36.55
N GLY A 150 -22.03 -25.36 -37.34
CA GLY A 150 -23.08 -24.45 -36.89
C GLY A 150 -22.66 -22.98 -36.79
N ILE A 151 -23.66 -22.11 -36.84
CA ILE A 151 -23.50 -20.65 -36.82
C ILE A 151 -23.89 -20.14 -35.42
N PRO A 152 -23.02 -19.40 -34.73
CA PRO A 152 -23.35 -18.83 -33.42
C PRO A 152 -24.43 -17.75 -33.56
N LEU A 153 -25.45 -17.82 -32.72
CA LEU A 153 -26.58 -16.88 -32.72
C LEU A 153 -26.71 -16.13 -31.40
N ASN A 154 -26.68 -16.84 -30.27
CA ASN A 154 -26.92 -16.28 -28.93
C ASN A 154 -28.20 -15.42 -28.84
N GLY A 155 -29.27 -15.89 -29.49
CA GLY A 155 -30.57 -15.23 -29.54
C GLY A 155 -31.44 -15.56 -28.32
N GLN A 156 -32.37 -14.65 -27.98
CA GLN A 156 -33.44 -15.00 -27.05
C GLN A 156 -34.41 -15.96 -27.74
N LEU A 157 -34.77 -17.04 -27.05
CA LEU A 157 -35.76 -17.97 -27.57
C LEU A 157 -37.10 -17.25 -27.82
N SER A 158 -37.61 -17.34 -29.05
CA SER A 158 -38.89 -16.78 -29.44
C SER A 158 -39.46 -17.56 -30.62
N ARG A 159 -40.79 -17.58 -30.77
CA ARG A 159 -41.47 -18.24 -31.88
C ARG A 159 -40.96 -17.75 -33.25
N ALA A 160 -40.93 -16.42 -33.45
CA ALA A 160 -40.47 -15.82 -34.69
C ALA A 160 -39.05 -16.24 -35.07
N LEU A 161 -38.17 -16.46 -34.09
CA LEU A 161 -36.83 -16.96 -34.33
C LEU A 161 -36.82 -18.43 -34.77
N LEU A 162 -37.61 -19.28 -34.11
CA LEU A 162 -37.72 -20.70 -34.48
C LEU A 162 -38.27 -20.85 -35.90
N ASP A 163 -39.36 -20.15 -36.22
CA ASP A 163 -39.97 -20.18 -37.55
C ASP A 163 -39.02 -19.66 -38.64
N SER A 164 -38.25 -18.61 -38.35
CA SER A 164 -37.27 -18.04 -39.28
C SER A 164 -36.08 -18.98 -39.55
N ILE A 165 -35.66 -19.77 -38.56
CA ILE A 165 -34.51 -20.68 -38.71
C ILE A 165 -34.93 -21.92 -39.50
N PHE A 166 -36.09 -22.50 -39.20
CA PHE A 166 -36.56 -23.73 -39.83
C PHE A 166 -37.32 -23.52 -41.14
N ASN A 167 -37.47 -22.28 -41.60
CA ASN A 167 -38.00 -22.00 -42.93
C ASN A 167 -37.14 -22.67 -44.02
N ALA A 168 -37.75 -23.47 -44.89
CA ALA A 168 -37.07 -24.25 -45.94
C ALA A 168 -36.24 -23.41 -46.93
N GLU A 169 -36.52 -22.11 -47.08
CA GLU A 169 -35.75 -21.21 -47.94
C GLU A 169 -34.54 -20.59 -47.21
N SER A 170 -34.48 -20.69 -45.88
CA SER A 170 -33.44 -20.09 -45.05
C SER A 170 -32.19 -20.98 -45.01
N PRO A 171 -30.96 -20.47 -45.17
CA PRO A 171 -29.75 -21.26 -45.01
C PRO A 171 -29.59 -21.95 -43.64
N GLY A 172 -30.38 -21.55 -42.64
CA GLY A 172 -30.34 -22.08 -41.28
C GLY A 172 -31.14 -23.36 -41.03
N HIS A 173 -31.99 -23.80 -41.97
CA HIS A 173 -32.90 -24.94 -41.74
C HIS A 173 -32.20 -26.30 -41.81
N ASP A 174 -30.98 -26.35 -42.36
CA ASP A 174 -30.19 -27.55 -42.50
C ASP A 174 -29.31 -27.77 -41.26
N GLY A 175 -29.81 -28.58 -40.34
CA GLY A 175 -29.14 -28.95 -39.09
C GLY A 175 -29.96 -28.65 -37.84
N ALA A 176 -29.33 -28.85 -36.68
CA ALA A 176 -29.95 -28.68 -35.38
C ALA A 176 -29.83 -27.25 -34.86
N LEU A 177 -30.88 -26.84 -34.15
CA LEU A 177 -30.90 -25.69 -33.27
C LEU A 177 -30.50 -26.12 -31.85
N LEU A 178 -29.54 -25.43 -31.25
CA LEU A 178 -29.12 -25.69 -29.88
C LEU A 178 -29.75 -24.69 -28.91
N VAL A 179 -30.43 -25.21 -27.90
CA VAL A 179 -31.11 -24.44 -26.86
C VAL A 179 -30.50 -24.73 -25.50
N GLU A 180 -30.14 -23.66 -24.78
CA GLU A 180 -29.64 -23.72 -23.40
C GLU A 180 -30.47 -22.77 -22.53
N GLY A 181 -31.30 -23.34 -21.65
CA GLY A 181 -32.25 -22.55 -20.88
C GLY A 181 -33.16 -21.73 -21.79
N ASP A 182 -33.22 -20.41 -21.58
CA ASP A 182 -34.09 -19.50 -22.35
C ASP A 182 -33.45 -18.95 -23.65
N ARG A 183 -32.33 -19.50 -24.10
CA ARG A 183 -31.54 -18.98 -25.22
C ARG A 183 -31.22 -20.01 -26.29
N VAL A 184 -31.13 -19.52 -27.52
CA VAL A 184 -30.62 -20.26 -28.66
C VAL A 184 -29.13 -19.95 -28.82
N THR A 185 -28.26 -20.94 -28.68
CA THR A 185 -26.80 -20.73 -28.74
C THR A 185 -26.27 -20.80 -30.18
N ARG A 186 -26.68 -21.82 -30.95
CA ARG A 186 -26.26 -22.08 -32.33
C ARG A 186 -27.41 -22.65 -33.16
N PHE A 187 -27.33 -22.50 -34.49
CA PHE A 187 -28.19 -23.15 -35.47
C PHE A 187 -27.35 -23.78 -36.59
N ALA A 188 -27.98 -24.57 -37.46
CA ALA A 188 -27.30 -25.35 -38.51
C ALA A 188 -26.17 -26.26 -37.97
N VAL A 189 -26.36 -26.80 -36.77
CA VAL A 189 -25.38 -27.69 -36.11
C VAL A 189 -25.57 -29.12 -36.58
N HIS A 190 -24.47 -29.81 -36.90
CA HIS A 190 -24.49 -31.22 -37.24
C HIS A 190 -24.39 -32.05 -35.96
N LEU A 191 -25.40 -32.87 -35.71
CA LEU A 191 -25.43 -33.82 -34.59
C LEU A 191 -24.83 -35.17 -35.02
N PRO A 192 -24.28 -35.98 -34.10
CA PRO A 192 -23.86 -37.34 -34.42
C PRO A 192 -25.07 -38.20 -34.85
N LEU A 193 -24.83 -39.16 -35.73
CA LEU A 193 -25.85 -40.13 -36.15
C LEU A 193 -25.82 -41.36 -35.24
N ALA A 194 -26.99 -41.89 -34.89
CA ALA A 194 -27.11 -43.10 -34.08
C ALA A 194 -26.42 -44.30 -34.72
N ARG A 195 -25.80 -45.16 -33.89
CA ARG A 195 -25.09 -46.35 -34.39
C ARG A 195 -26.04 -47.41 -34.94
N ARG A 196 -27.26 -47.45 -34.41
CA ARG A 196 -28.35 -48.29 -34.91
C ARG A 196 -29.46 -47.36 -35.37
N PRO A 197 -29.83 -47.38 -36.66
CA PRO A 197 -30.92 -46.54 -37.13
C PRO A 197 -32.23 -46.96 -36.47
N PRO A 198 -33.16 -46.01 -36.25
CA PRO A 198 -34.47 -46.31 -35.70
C PRO A 198 -35.23 -47.34 -36.58
N PRO A 199 -36.19 -48.10 -36.01
CA PRO A 199 -36.93 -49.12 -36.75
C PRO A 199 -37.61 -48.55 -38.00
N ILE A 200 -37.61 -49.29 -39.11
CA ILE A 200 -38.14 -48.89 -40.43
C ILE A 200 -39.60 -48.37 -40.40
N SER A 201 -40.40 -48.74 -39.39
CA SER A 201 -41.76 -48.20 -39.18
C SER A 201 -41.78 -46.67 -39.01
N TRP A 202 -40.71 -46.15 -38.44
CA TRP A 202 -40.30 -44.77 -38.51
C TRP A 202 -39.58 -44.61 -39.84
N SER A 203 -40.23 -44.05 -40.87
CA SER A 203 -39.55 -43.65 -42.10
C SER A 203 -38.66 -42.42 -41.81
N GLY A 204 -37.78 -42.55 -40.82
CA GLY A 204 -37.10 -41.44 -40.18
C GLY A 204 -35.96 -40.97 -41.06
N GLY A 205 -36.09 -39.75 -41.58
CA GLY A 205 -35.00 -39.06 -42.26
C GLY A 205 -33.76 -38.87 -41.37
N THR A 206 -32.72 -38.26 -41.93
CA THR A 206 -31.44 -37.99 -41.26
C THR A 206 -31.62 -37.27 -39.92
N ARG A 207 -32.64 -36.40 -39.77
CA ARG A 207 -32.96 -35.69 -38.52
C ARG A 207 -33.32 -36.62 -37.36
N HIS A 208 -34.08 -37.70 -37.59
CA HIS A 208 -34.44 -38.66 -36.53
C HIS A 208 -33.22 -39.45 -36.07
N THR A 209 -32.37 -39.85 -37.03
CA THR A 209 -31.11 -40.57 -36.74
C THR A 209 -30.12 -39.67 -36.00
N ALA A 210 -30.08 -38.38 -36.34
CA ALA A 210 -29.26 -37.36 -35.69
C ALA A 210 -29.74 -37.07 -34.25
N ALA A 211 -31.05 -36.98 -34.04
CA ALA A 211 -31.62 -36.80 -32.71
C ALA A 211 -31.30 -37.98 -31.78
N LEU A 212 -31.51 -39.20 -32.28
CA LEU A 212 -31.18 -40.42 -31.55
C LEU A 212 -29.67 -40.52 -31.27
N GLY A 213 -28.82 -40.14 -32.22
CA GLY A 213 -27.37 -40.19 -32.04
C GLY A 213 -26.86 -39.25 -30.95
N LEU A 214 -27.46 -38.05 -30.82
CA LEU A 214 -27.10 -37.15 -29.73
C LEU A 214 -27.60 -37.68 -28.38
N SER A 215 -28.82 -38.21 -28.29
CA SER A 215 -29.36 -38.75 -27.03
C SER A 215 -28.71 -40.07 -26.58
N GLU A 216 -27.98 -40.77 -27.46
CA GLU A 216 -27.14 -41.92 -27.11
C GLU A 216 -25.83 -41.50 -26.40
N GLU A 217 -25.34 -40.28 -26.65
CA GLU A 217 -24.01 -39.83 -26.21
C GLU A 217 -24.07 -38.83 -25.03
N CYS A 218 -25.21 -38.16 -24.79
CA CYS A 218 -25.44 -37.31 -23.62
C CYS A 218 -26.92 -37.20 -23.19
N ASP A 219 -27.16 -36.62 -22.02
CA ASP A 219 -28.49 -36.37 -21.43
C ASP A 219 -29.28 -35.22 -22.11
N ALA A 220 -29.04 -34.95 -23.38
CA ALA A 220 -29.79 -33.94 -24.15
C ALA A 220 -31.14 -34.49 -24.60
N LEU A 221 -32.18 -33.65 -24.49
CA LEU A 221 -33.49 -33.92 -25.09
C LEU A 221 -33.54 -33.27 -26.47
N VAL A 222 -33.81 -34.05 -27.51
CA VAL A 222 -33.87 -33.55 -28.89
C VAL A 222 -35.28 -33.69 -29.44
N ILE A 223 -35.91 -32.57 -29.80
CA ILE A 223 -37.21 -32.54 -30.47
C ILE A 223 -36.98 -32.66 -31.98
N VAL A 224 -37.75 -33.53 -32.63
CA VAL A 224 -37.77 -33.73 -34.07
C VAL A 224 -39.17 -33.44 -34.59
N ILE A 225 -39.28 -32.61 -35.62
CA ILE A 225 -40.52 -32.39 -36.37
C ILE A 225 -40.33 -32.96 -37.78
N SER A 226 -41.22 -33.87 -38.18
CA SER A 226 -41.18 -34.54 -39.49
C SER A 226 -41.77 -33.66 -40.59
N GLU A 227 -40.96 -33.33 -41.60
CA GLU A 227 -41.42 -32.61 -42.80
C GLU A 227 -42.35 -33.44 -43.70
N GLU A 228 -42.26 -34.77 -43.63
CA GLU A 228 -43.09 -35.67 -44.44
C GLU A 228 -44.44 -35.93 -43.78
N ARG A 229 -44.43 -36.21 -42.47
CA ARG A 229 -45.62 -36.66 -41.74
C ARG A 229 -46.29 -35.56 -40.93
N GLY A 230 -45.58 -34.47 -40.62
CA GLY A 230 -46.06 -33.47 -39.67
C GLY A 230 -46.19 -34.02 -38.25
N THR A 231 -45.41 -35.04 -37.90
CA THR A 231 -45.41 -35.67 -36.57
C THR A 231 -44.27 -35.11 -35.73
N ILE A 232 -44.49 -35.07 -34.41
CA ILE A 232 -43.49 -34.62 -33.43
C ILE A 232 -42.94 -35.84 -32.71
N SER A 233 -41.63 -35.86 -32.51
CA SER A 233 -40.95 -36.92 -31.79
C SER A 233 -39.89 -36.33 -30.88
N ILE A 234 -39.56 -37.05 -29.82
CA ILE A 234 -38.46 -36.70 -28.92
C ILE A 234 -37.45 -37.83 -28.89
N ALA A 235 -36.17 -37.46 -28.85
CA ALA A 235 -35.08 -38.37 -28.53
C ALA A 235 -34.52 -38.01 -27.16
N GLU A 236 -34.54 -38.97 -26.25
CA GLU A 236 -34.10 -38.83 -24.86
C GLU A 236 -33.61 -40.20 -24.38
N ASP A 237 -32.50 -40.24 -23.63
CA ASP A 237 -31.90 -41.48 -23.08
C ASP A 237 -31.74 -42.61 -24.12
N GLY A 238 -31.28 -42.27 -25.32
CA GLY A 238 -31.08 -43.22 -26.42
C GLY A 238 -32.37 -43.87 -26.96
N GLN A 239 -33.54 -43.29 -26.70
CA GLN A 239 -34.83 -43.75 -27.23
C GLN A 239 -35.47 -42.65 -28.07
N LEU A 240 -36.17 -43.05 -29.14
CA LEU A 240 -36.97 -42.16 -29.98
C LEU A 240 -38.45 -42.47 -29.76
N ILE A 241 -39.23 -41.45 -29.37
CA ILE A 241 -40.63 -41.57 -28.95
C ILE A 241 -41.49 -40.62 -29.79
N GLU A 242 -42.52 -41.15 -30.46
CA GLU A 242 -43.45 -40.36 -31.28
C GLU A 242 -44.54 -39.90 -30.35
N LEU A 243 -44.83 -38.59 -30.37
CA LEU A 243 -45.81 -38.01 -29.46
C LEU A 243 -47.16 -37.95 -30.13
N GLU A 244 -48.21 -38.30 -29.39
CA GLU A 244 -49.58 -38.28 -29.91
C GLU A 244 -50.18 -36.86 -29.91
N SER A 245 -49.65 -35.96 -29.07
CA SER A 245 -50.18 -34.61 -28.92
C SER A 245 -49.14 -33.59 -28.43
N ALA A 246 -49.43 -32.31 -28.68
CA ALA A 246 -48.67 -31.19 -28.11
C ALA A 246 -48.70 -31.16 -26.57
N VAL A 247 -49.75 -31.72 -25.96
CA VAL A 247 -49.86 -31.82 -24.49
C VAL A 247 -48.77 -32.74 -23.94
N GLU A 248 -48.57 -33.89 -24.59
CA GLU A 248 -47.52 -34.85 -24.21
C GLU A 248 -46.11 -34.24 -24.33
N LEU A 249 -45.87 -33.45 -25.39
CA LEU A 249 -44.61 -32.71 -25.55
C LEU A 249 -44.37 -31.74 -24.39
N ASN A 250 -45.39 -30.97 -24.01
CA ASN A 250 -45.28 -29.98 -22.93
C ASN A 250 -45.00 -30.65 -21.57
N GLU A 251 -45.62 -31.81 -21.30
CA GLU A 251 -45.38 -32.59 -20.09
C GLU A 251 -43.94 -33.11 -20.03
N ARG A 252 -43.46 -33.76 -21.11
CA ARG A 252 -42.09 -34.28 -21.21
C ARG A 252 -41.03 -33.17 -21.08
N LEU A 253 -41.22 -32.05 -21.80
CA LEU A 253 -40.33 -30.89 -21.68
C LEU A 253 -40.36 -30.29 -20.26
N GLY A 254 -41.52 -30.25 -19.61
CA GLY A 254 -41.66 -29.76 -18.24
C GLY A 254 -40.95 -30.64 -17.20
N GLU A 255 -40.94 -31.95 -17.40
CA GLU A 255 -40.16 -32.91 -16.59
C GLU A 255 -38.66 -32.71 -16.79
N PHE A 256 -38.21 -32.70 -18.04
CA PHE A 256 -36.81 -32.44 -18.40
C PHE A 256 -36.31 -31.12 -17.80
N TRP A 257 -37.10 -30.05 -17.89
CA TRP A 257 -36.74 -28.74 -17.35
C TRP A 257 -36.60 -28.74 -15.83
N ARG A 258 -37.49 -29.42 -15.11
CA ARG A 258 -37.41 -29.53 -13.65
C ARG A 258 -36.19 -30.34 -13.21
N GLN A 259 -35.83 -31.38 -13.95
CA GLN A 259 -34.68 -32.22 -13.64
C GLN A 259 -33.35 -31.47 -13.82
N HIS A 260 -33.21 -30.74 -14.94
CA HIS A 260 -31.93 -30.17 -15.37
C HIS A 260 -31.74 -28.68 -15.04
N TYR A 261 -32.84 -27.93 -14.88
CA TYR A 261 -32.79 -26.48 -14.66
C TYR A 261 -33.41 -26.03 -13.32
N SER A 262 -33.97 -26.93 -12.50
CA SER A 262 -34.44 -26.61 -11.14
C SER A 262 -33.35 -26.88 -10.11
N ALA A 263 -32.96 -25.87 -9.34
CA ALA A 263 -31.91 -25.97 -8.34
C ALA A 263 -32.29 -26.93 -7.20
N LYS A 264 -31.72 -28.15 -7.16
CA LYS A 264 -31.83 -29.07 -6.01
C LYS A 264 -31.00 -28.56 -4.82
N THR A 265 -31.65 -27.86 -3.91
CA THR A 265 -31.15 -27.54 -2.57
C THR A 265 -31.15 -28.76 -1.64
N GLY A 266 -29.97 -29.29 -1.33
CA GLY A 266 -29.62 -29.66 0.05
C GLY A 266 -29.52 -31.13 0.47
N GLU A 267 -28.42 -31.84 0.14
CA GLU A 267 -28.07 -33.11 0.83
C GLU A 267 -26.57 -33.31 1.15
N GLY A 268 -25.72 -32.28 1.07
CA GLY A 268 -24.26 -32.38 1.27
C GLY A 268 -23.73 -32.25 2.71
N ARG A 269 -24.57 -32.20 3.75
CA ARG A 269 -24.18 -31.68 5.08
C ARG A 269 -23.32 -32.64 5.93
N ARG A 270 -23.43 -33.96 5.75
CA ARG A 270 -22.78 -34.96 6.63
C ARG A 270 -21.34 -35.32 6.22
N ARG A 271 -21.02 -35.29 4.92
CA ARG A 271 -19.66 -35.55 4.37
C ARG A 271 -18.72 -34.34 4.52
N ARG A 272 -19.30 -33.14 4.69
CA ARG A 272 -18.59 -31.84 4.81
C ARG A 272 -17.79 -31.67 6.10
N ARG A 273 -18.16 -32.35 7.19
CA ARG A 273 -17.54 -32.15 8.51
C ARG A 273 -16.17 -32.80 8.66
N ARG A 274 -15.91 -33.94 7.99
CA ARG A 274 -14.63 -34.65 8.08
C ARG A 274 -13.50 -33.95 7.29
N ARG A 275 -13.82 -33.40 6.11
CA ARG A 275 -12.88 -32.62 5.29
C ARG A 275 -12.50 -31.25 5.88
N ARG A 276 -13.29 -30.69 6.81
CA ARG A 276 -12.98 -29.41 7.46
C ARG A 276 -11.75 -29.48 8.36
N LEU A 277 -11.50 -30.61 9.02
CA LEU A 277 -10.36 -30.76 9.93
C LEU A 277 -9.04 -30.88 9.15
N GLU A 278 -9.05 -31.62 8.05
CA GLU A 278 -7.89 -31.77 7.15
C GLU A 278 -7.50 -30.43 6.51
N THR A 279 -8.50 -29.61 6.15
CA THR A 279 -8.25 -28.28 5.58
C THR A 279 -7.64 -27.31 6.59
N GLY A 280 -8.06 -27.41 7.87
CA GLY A 280 -7.51 -26.58 8.96
C GLY A 280 -6.05 -26.89 9.28
N ALA A 281 -5.65 -28.15 9.23
CA ALA A 281 -4.25 -28.55 9.45
C ALA A 281 -3.34 -28.06 8.32
N LEU A 282 -3.80 -28.11 7.07
CA LEU A 282 -3.03 -27.65 5.91
C LEU A 282 -2.80 -26.13 5.94
N SER A 283 -3.81 -25.35 6.30
CA SER A 283 -3.66 -23.89 6.43
C SER A 283 -2.72 -23.49 7.55
N LEU A 284 -2.73 -24.22 8.67
CA LEU A 284 -1.84 -23.96 9.80
C LEU A 284 -0.37 -24.23 9.42
N GLY A 285 -0.11 -25.34 8.71
CA GLY A 285 1.22 -25.70 8.25
C GLY A 285 1.77 -24.71 7.21
N LEU A 286 0.92 -24.23 6.30
CA LEU A 286 1.34 -23.28 5.26
C LEU A 286 1.62 -21.89 5.85
N ALA A 287 0.82 -21.45 6.83
CA ALA A 287 1.10 -20.23 7.59
C ALA A 287 2.42 -20.32 8.37
N ALA A 288 2.67 -21.44 9.06
CA ALA A 288 3.92 -21.66 9.78
C ALA A 288 5.14 -21.71 8.84
N MET A 289 4.98 -22.27 7.64
CA MET A 289 6.05 -22.34 6.64
C MET A 289 6.38 -20.97 6.05
N VAL A 290 5.37 -20.15 5.75
CA VAL A 290 5.59 -18.77 5.29
C VAL A 290 6.21 -17.91 6.38
N TRP A 291 5.77 -18.06 7.64
CA TRP A 291 6.40 -17.40 8.78
C TRP A 291 7.88 -17.77 8.89
N PHE A 292 8.22 -19.06 8.81
CA PHE A 292 9.60 -19.53 8.85
C PHE A 292 10.44 -19.03 7.66
N LEU A 293 9.83 -18.84 6.48
CA LEU A 293 10.55 -18.37 5.30
C LEU A 293 10.82 -16.88 5.27
N PHE A 294 9.91 -16.05 5.81
CA PHE A 294 9.98 -14.59 5.66
C PHE A 294 10.42 -13.86 6.93
N VAL A 295 10.07 -14.37 8.11
CA VAL A 295 10.50 -13.76 9.39
C VAL A 295 11.93 -14.17 9.73
N TYR A 296 12.33 -15.39 9.40
CA TYR A 296 13.70 -15.87 9.65
C TYR A 296 14.75 -15.22 8.73
N SER A 297 14.34 -14.67 7.59
CA SER A 297 15.24 -14.04 6.62
C SER A 297 15.18 -12.51 6.62
N ALA A 298 14.68 -11.89 7.69
CA ALA A 298 14.88 -10.47 7.90
C ALA A 298 16.37 -10.25 8.26
N ASP A 299 17.22 -10.24 7.24
CA ASP A 299 18.62 -9.87 7.41
C ASP A 299 18.67 -8.47 8.03
N THR A 300 19.33 -8.34 9.17
CA THR A 300 19.65 -7.04 9.76
C THR A 300 20.64 -6.35 8.85
N VAL A 301 20.23 -5.22 8.28
CA VAL A 301 21.07 -4.42 7.40
C VAL A 301 21.82 -3.39 8.25
N PHE A 302 23.07 -3.12 7.89
CA PHE A 302 23.89 -2.12 8.56
C PHE A 302 24.10 -0.94 7.61
N ARG A 303 23.76 0.27 8.06
CA ARG A 303 24.03 1.51 7.31
C ARG A 303 24.69 2.54 8.20
N SER A 304 25.63 3.28 7.63
CA SER A 304 26.39 4.31 8.34
C SER A 304 25.94 5.71 7.89
N TYR A 305 25.60 6.57 8.84
CA TYR A 305 25.15 7.94 8.62
C TYR A 305 26.10 8.91 9.29
N ARG A 306 26.37 10.05 8.63
CA ARG A 306 27.12 11.14 9.23
C ARG A 306 26.15 11.99 10.03
N VAL A 307 26.33 12.01 11.34
CA VAL A 307 25.44 12.66 12.29
C VAL A 307 26.14 13.89 12.88
N PRO A 308 25.48 15.07 12.88
CA PRO A 308 25.99 16.25 13.57
C PRO A 308 25.96 16.06 15.09
N ILE A 309 26.94 16.65 15.78
CA ILE A 309 26.99 16.68 17.23
C ILE A 309 26.36 17.99 17.71
N GLU A 310 25.35 17.89 18.56
CA GLU A 310 24.63 19.01 19.14
C GLU A 310 24.90 19.10 20.64
N ILE A 311 25.24 20.30 21.11
CA ILE A 311 25.48 20.58 22.52
C ILE A 311 24.28 21.31 23.10
N ARG A 312 23.72 20.77 24.18
CA ARG A 312 22.58 21.34 24.91
C ARG A 312 23.03 21.83 26.29
N ASN A 313 22.31 22.84 26.80
CA ASN A 313 22.43 23.36 28.16
C ASN A 313 23.81 23.91 28.59
N LEU A 314 24.62 24.45 27.66
CA LEU A 314 25.88 25.10 28.02
C LEU A 314 25.63 26.36 28.88
N PRO A 315 26.18 26.48 30.10
CA PRO A 315 25.98 27.65 30.95
C PRO A 315 26.61 28.93 30.35
N ALA A 316 26.04 30.09 30.68
CA ALA A 316 26.43 31.37 30.06
C ALA A 316 27.86 31.84 30.41
N ASP A 317 28.47 31.29 31.46
CA ASP A 317 29.86 31.53 31.86
C ASP A 317 30.85 30.55 31.21
N TRP A 318 30.43 29.75 30.23
CA TRP A 318 31.29 28.78 29.53
C TRP A 318 31.42 29.07 28.04
N ARG A 319 32.59 28.75 27.49
CA ARG A 319 32.88 28.89 26.06
C ARG A 319 33.48 27.60 25.52
N LEU A 320 33.02 27.20 24.33
CA LEU A 320 33.68 26.18 23.52
C LEU A 320 34.82 26.83 22.75
N ASP A 321 36.04 26.34 22.96
CA ASP A 321 37.25 26.82 22.28
C ASP A 321 37.62 25.94 21.07
N THR A 322 36.67 25.11 20.62
CA THR A 322 36.81 24.26 19.43
C THR A 322 36.24 24.97 18.20
N ASP A 323 37.04 25.13 17.14
CA ASP A 323 36.69 25.93 15.95
C ASP A 323 35.58 25.30 15.08
N GLU A 324 35.52 23.96 15.00
CA GLU A 324 34.49 23.22 14.28
C GLU A 324 33.96 22.07 15.16
N VAL A 325 32.65 22.00 15.36
CA VAL A 325 32.04 20.85 16.05
C VAL A 325 32.12 19.65 15.10
N PRO A 326 32.83 18.57 15.47
CA PRO A 326 33.02 17.43 14.59
C PRO A 326 31.70 16.69 14.34
N SER A 327 31.60 16.03 13.17
CA SER A 327 30.51 15.10 12.87
C SER A 327 30.99 13.68 13.08
N ALA A 328 30.12 12.82 13.60
CA ALA A 328 30.44 11.41 13.85
C ALA A 328 29.76 10.51 12.82
N LEU A 329 30.46 9.44 12.40
CA LEU A 329 29.89 8.40 11.56
C LEU A 329 29.26 7.33 12.46
N VAL A 330 27.95 7.20 12.40
CA VAL A 330 27.18 6.29 13.24
C VAL A 330 26.65 5.14 12.40
N THR A 331 26.95 3.90 12.79
CA THR A 331 26.47 2.69 12.13
C THR A 331 25.29 2.13 12.91
N LEU A 332 24.14 2.12 12.25
CA LEU A 332 22.87 1.63 12.80
C LEU A 332 22.56 0.25 12.21
N SER A 333 21.95 -0.62 13.01
CA SER A 333 21.34 -1.87 12.55
C SER A 333 19.83 -1.79 12.64
N GLY A 334 19.15 -2.27 11.61
CA GLY A 334 17.69 -2.32 11.55
C GLY A 334 17.20 -3.14 10.37
N SER A 335 15.89 -3.26 10.25
CA SER A 335 15.26 -3.89 9.08
C SER A 335 15.32 -2.96 7.86
N GLU A 336 15.42 -3.51 6.65
CA GLU A 336 15.41 -2.72 5.40
C GLU A 336 14.23 -1.72 5.30
N PRO A 337 12.97 -2.08 5.66
CA PRO A 337 11.84 -1.14 5.67
C PRO A 337 11.94 -0.03 6.73
N ALA A 338 12.73 -0.23 7.78
CA ALA A 338 13.00 0.84 8.74
C ALA A 338 13.92 1.89 8.11
N PHE A 339 14.99 1.47 7.42
CA PHE A 339 15.90 2.40 6.72
C PHE A 339 15.23 3.22 5.62
N ASP A 340 14.25 2.64 4.91
CA ASP A 340 13.50 3.36 3.86
C ASP A 340 12.63 4.50 4.40
N ARG A 341 12.25 4.45 5.69
CA ARG A 341 11.44 5.49 6.37
C ARG A 341 12.28 6.49 7.16
N LEU A 342 13.57 6.20 7.36
CA LEU A 342 14.45 7.04 8.15
C LEU A 342 14.84 8.29 7.37
N ASP A 343 14.54 9.47 7.90
CA ASP A 343 15.09 10.73 7.39
C ASP A 343 16.50 10.95 7.99
N PRO A 344 17.58 10.92 7.18
CA PRO A 344 18.93 11.13 7.68
C PRO A 344 19.15 12.51 8.32
N ALA A 345 18.30 13.50 8.01
CA ALA A 345 18.44 14.86 8.53
C ALA A 345 17.99 15.00 10.00
N GLU A 346 17.18 14.07 10.51
CA GLU A 346 16.69 14.10 11.90
C GLU A 346 17.66 13.42 12.88
N LEU A 347 18.66 12.71 12.36
CA LEU A 347 19.69 12.09 13.18
C LEU A 347 20.61 13.15 13.76
N ALA A 348 20.73 13.19 15.09
CA ALA A 348 21.64 14.08 15.81
C ALA A 348 22.19 13.40 17.07
N ALA A 349 23.48 13.57 17.36
CA ALA A 349 24.11 13.14 18.60
C ALA A 349 24.08 14.31 19.59
N SER A 350 23.15 14.25 20.55
CA SER A 350 22.89 15.32 21.52
C SER A 350 23.59 15.07 22.84
N PHE A 351 24.44 15.99 23.27
CA PHE A 351 25.13 15.96 24.56
C PHE A 351 24.66 17.08 25.48
N ASP A 352 24.39 16.74 26.73
CA ASP A 352 24.04 17.71 27.78
C ASP A 352 25.32 18.16 28.51
N LEU A 353 25.69 19.43 28.34
CA LEU A 353 26.86 20.05 29.00
C LEU A 353 26.40 21.04 30.09
N SER A 354 25.53 20.60 31.00
CA SER A 354 25.06 21.42 32.13
C SER A 354 26.13 21.70 33.19
N ASP A 355 27.13 20.83 33.36
CA ASP A 355 28.22 20.95 34.34
C ASP A 355 29.57 20.56 33.69
N PRO A 356 30.18 21.45 32.89
CA PRO A 356 31.41 21.13 32.16
C PRO A 356 32.63 21.13 33.08
N GLU A 357 33.65 20.33 32.74
CA GLU A 357 34.97 20.43 33.36
C GLU A 357 35.84 21.44 32.59
N ASP A 358 36.72 22.15 33.31
CA ASP A 358 37.61 23.15 32.70
C ASP A 358 38.74 22.44 31.94
N GLY A 359 38.79 22.63 30.62
CA GLY A 359 39.70 21.92 29.73
C GLY A 359 38.98 20.91 28.83
N VAL A 360 39.56 19.72 28.68
CA VAL A 360 39.10 18.71 27.71
C VAL A 360 37.96 17.90 28.30
N ASN A 361 36.79 17.95 27.66
CA ASN A 361 35.63 17.15 28.01
C ASN A 361 35.48 16.02 26.97
N GLU A 362 35.47 14.76 27.43
CA GLU A 362 35.28 13.59 26.57
C GLU A 362 33.79 13.23 26.46
N LEU A 363 33.24 13.33 25.25
CA LEU A 363 31.85 13.02 24.95
C LEU A 363 31.76 11.65 24.26
N THR A 364 31.24 10.65 24.95
CA THR A 364 31.09 9.28 24.41
C THR A 364 29.74 9.11 23.71
N ILE A 365 29.75 8.67 22.45
CA ILE A 365 28.52 8.46 21.67
C ILE A 365 27.86 7.14 22.10
N THR A 366 26.74 7.23 22.80
CA THR A 366 25.91 6.10 23.24
C THR A 366 24.51 6.18 22.64
N ALA A 367 23.74 5.09 22.71
CA ALA A 367 22.37 5.04 22.22
C ALA A 367 21.46 6.08 22.90
N ASP A 368 21.68 6.38 24.18
CA ASP A 368 20.88 7.34 24.96
C ASP A 368 21.06 8.79 24.50
N ASN A 369 22.23 9.09 23.92
CA ASN A 369 22.60 10.44 23.48
C ASN A 369 22.36 10.63 21.98
N LEU A 370 21.81 9.63 21.30
CA LEU A 370 21.59 9.63 19.87
C LEU A 370 20.09 9.74 19.57
N THR A 371 19.71 10.76 18.80
CA THR A 371 18.33 10.94 18.37
C THR A 371 18.03 9.99 17.22
N VAL A 372 17.55 8.78 17.54
CA VAL A 372 17.17 7.74 16.56
C VAL A 372 15.78 7.20 16.90
N PRO A 373 14.96 6.86 15.90
CA PRO A 373 13.73 6.09 16.11
C PRO A 373 13.99 4.76 16.84
N ALA A 374 13.01 4.29 17.61
CA ALA A 374 13.10 3.08 18.44
C ALA A 374 13.32 1.75 17.66
N ASP A 375 13.26 1.80 16.33
CA ASP A 375 13.39 0.64 15.44
C ASP A 375 14.87 0.35 15.06
N PHE A 376 15.84 1.07 15.62
CA PHE A 376 17.26 0.97 15.28
C PHE A 376 18.16 0.83 16.52
N ASP A 377 19.17 -0.02 16.40
CA ASP A 377 20.22 -0.19 17.40
C ASP A 377 21.55 0.43 16.93
N LEU A 378 22.27 1.04 17.86
CA LEU A 378 23.63 1.55 17.63
C LEU A 378 24.63 0.39 17.69
N ILE A 379 25.31 0.12 16.58
CA ILE A 379 26.36 -0.91 16.51
C ILE A 379 27.74 -0.32 16.78
N ALA A 380 28.04 0.81 16.12
CA ALA A 380 29.35 1.46 16.22
C ALA A 380 29.25 2.96 15.91
N ALA A 381 30.10 3.75 16.57
CA ALA A 381 30.33 5.15 16.25
C ALA A 381 31.82 5.36 15.97
N ASP A 382 32.12 6.14 14.93
CA ASP A 382 33.48 6.51 14.52
C ASP A 382 33.58 8.04 14.38
N PRO A 383 34.34 8.74 15.27
CA PRO A 383 35.01 8.20 16.45
C PRO A 383 34.02 7.84 17.58
N PRO A 384 34.37 6.92 18.51
CA PRO A 384 33.48 6.50 19.61
C PRO A 384 33.35 7.57 20.71
N SER A 385 34.39 8.38 20.89
CA SER A 385 34.39 9.54 21.77
C SER A 385 34.94 10.78 21.04
N VAL A 386 34.44 11.93 21.44
CA VAL A 386 34.79 13.23 20.87
C VAL A 386 35.26 14.13 22.00
N GLU A 387 36.49 14.63 21.87
CA GLU A 387 37.07 15.56 22.82
C GLU A 387 36.66 16.99 22.44
N ILE A 388 36.05 17.72 23.38
CA ILE A 388 35.68 19.12 23.21
C ILE A 388 36.38 19.95 24.27
N LEU A 389 37.08 21.00 23.83
CA LEU A 389 37.72 21.95 24.74
C LEU A 389 36.70 23.01 25.17
N ALA A 390 36.42 23.06 26.47
CA ALA A 390 35.55 24.06 27.08
C ALA A 390 36.30 24.79 28.20
N SER A 391 36.17 26.11 28.24
CA SER A 391 36.79 26.94 29.28
C SER A 391 35.75 27.78 29.99
N ARG A 392 35.94 27.94 31.29
CA ARG A 392 35.11 28.85 32.09
C ARG A 392 35.57 30.28 31.87
N GLN A 393 34.62 31.18 31.65
CA GLN A 393 34.86 32.59 31.49
C GLN A 393 34.78 33.30 32.85
N LEU A 394 35.91 33.82 33.32
CA LEU A 394 36.01 34.62 34.53
C LEU A 394 35.77 36.09 34.21
N ARG A 395 34.96 36.75 35.04
CA ARG A 395 34.75 38.21 34.98
C ARG A 395 35.92 38.91 35.64
N VAL A 396 36.67 39.71 34.89
CA VAL A 396 37.82 40.48 35.37
C VAL A 396 37.64 41.95 35.04
N LEU A 397 37.89 42.80 36.03
CA LEU A 397 37.90 44.25 35.88
C LEU A 397 39.30 44.71 35.43
N LEU A 398 39.41 45.20 34.20
CA LEU A 398 40.69 45.65 33.63
C LEU A 398 40.70 47.16 33.37
N PRO A 399 41.81 47.85 33.68
CA PRO A 399 41.95 49.26 33.36
C PRO A 399 42.14 49.49 31.86
N VAL A 400 41.54 50.56 31.34
CA VAL A 400 41.67 50.96 29.92
C VAL A 400 42.97 51.75 29.73
N ARG A 401 43.80 51.32 28.76
CA ARG A 401 45.06 52.00 28.41
C ARG A 401 44.92 52.71 27.07
N ILE A 402 44.95 54.04 27.10
CA ILE A 402 44.83 54.86 25.90
C ILE A 402 46.12 54.77 25.06
N ARG A 403 46.01 54.32 23.81
CA ARG A 403 47.09 54.39 22.81
C ARG A 403 46.97 55.70 22.04
N ARG A 404 48.08 56.40 21.84
CA ARG A 404 48.11 57.74 21.22
C ARG A 404 49.25 57.89 20.23
N THR A 405 49.01 58.68 19.18
CA THR A 405 49.99 59.03 18.16
C THR A 405 50.12 60.57 18.09
N GLY A 406 51.30 61.10 18.40
CA GLY A 406 51.58 62.54 18.53
C GLY A 406 52.04 62.98 19.94
N LEU A 407 52.68 64.15 20.06
CA LEU A 407 53.11 64.70 21.35
C LEU A 407 51.97 65.47 22.01
N LEU A 408 51.58 65.05 23.23
CA LEU A 408 50.67 65.84 24.06
C LEU A 408 51.42 67.02 24.70
N PRO A 409 50.79 68.20 24.84
CA PRO A 409 51.30 69.27 25.70
C PRO A 409 51.43 68.79 27.16
N PRO A 410 52.45 69.20 27.93
CA PRO A 410 52.70 68.71 29.30
C PRO A 410 51.65 69.12 30.35
N ILE A 411 50.55 69.77 29.94
CA ILE A 411 49.55 70.40 30.80
C ILE A 411 48.20 69.66 30.75
N ASP A 412 48.01 68.76 29.77
CA ASP A 412 46.75 68.06 29.51
C ASP A 412 46.87 66.55 29.79
N SER A 413 45.83 65.94 30.35
CA SER A 413 45.74 64.49 30.57
C SER A 413 44.52 63.90 29.85
N LEU A 414 44.68 62.73 29.24
CA LEU A 414 43.58 61.98 28.62
C LEU A 414 42.97 61.03 29.66
N VAL A 415 41.65 61.05 29.79
CA VAL A 415 40.91 60.11 30.65
C VAL A 415 39.85 59.39 29.82
N ALA A 416 39.81 58.08 30.01
CA ALA A 416 38.81 57.19 29.44
C ALA A 416 37.61 57.08 30.40
N ASN A 417 36.40 57.15 29.87
CA ASN A 417 35.16 56.94 30.59
C ASN A 417 34.36 55.80 29.91
N PRO A 418 34.18 54.64 30.57
CA PRO A 418 34.69 54.26 31.90
C PRO A 418 36.20 53.95 31.91
N ALA A 419 36.87 54.22 33.04
CA ALA A 419 38.31 53.97 33.21
C ALA A 419 38.65 52.49 33.44
N ILE A 420 37.66 51.69 33.86
CA ILE A 420 37.75 50.26 34.13
C ILE A 420 36.60 49.58 33.38
N VAL A 421 36.91 48.50 32.68
CA VAL A 421 35.96 47.72 31.88
C VAL A 421 35.94 46.29 32.38
N GLU A 422 34.74 45.72 32.49
CA GLU A 422 34.53 44.31 32.82
C GLU A 422 34.66 43.46 31.56
N VAL A 423 35.59 42.52 31.57
CA VAL A 423 35.78 41.56 30.47
C VAL A 423 35.72 40.12 30.96
N MET A 424 35.32 39.26 30.05
CA MET A 424 35.29 37.81 30.20
C MET A 424 36.61 37.25 29.68
N VAL A 425 37.39 36.61 30.56
CA VAL A 425 38.68 35.98 30.25
C VAL A 425 38.59 34.47 30.51
N PRO A 426 39.06 33.60 29.60
CA PRO A 426 39.11 32.16 29.84
C PRO A 426 39.98 31.82 31.05
N SER A 427 39.52 30.90 31.91
CA SER A 427 40.27 30.38 33.06
C SER A 427 41.56 29.65 32.67
N THR A 428 41.62 29.13 31.44
CA THR A 428 42.79 28.46 30.85
C THR A 428 43.86 29.43 30.33
N MET A 429 43.59 30.75 30.33
CA MET A 429 44.53 31.77 29.85
C MET A 429 45.67 31.97 30.86
N GLY A 430 46.89 31.56 30.49
CA GLY A 430 48.04 31.55 31.41
C GLY A 430 48.48 32.91 31.95
N ALA A 431 48.24 34.01 31.22
CA ALA A 431 48.55 35.37 31.67
C ALA A 431 47.37 36.31 31.34
N ALA A 432 46.57 36.64 32.35
CA ALA A 432 45.50 37.62 32.19
C ALA A 432 46.08 38.99 31.78
N PRO A 433 45.50 39.67 30.77
CA PRO A 433 45.99 40.96 30.33
C PRO A 433 45.89 42.00 31.45
N THR A 434 46.95 42.79 31.67
CA THR A 434 46.98 43.78 32.76
C THR A 434 46.20 45.06 32.43
N SER A 435 45.88 45.29 31.16
CA SER A 435 45.11 46.44 30.68
C SER A 435 44.55 46.18 29.28
N ILE A 436 43.43 46.80 28.94
CA ILE A 436 42.85 46.73 27.58
C ILE A 436 43.26 47.99 26.81
N PRO A 437 44.00 47.88 25.70
CA PRO A 437 44.38 49.03 24.90
C PRO A 437 43.20 49.56 24.07
N THR A 438 43.12 50.88 23.89
CA THR A 438 42.25 51.49 22.87
C THR A 438 42.89 51.39 21.49
N GLU A 439 42.09 51.59 20.43
CA GLU A 439 42.62 51.93 19.10
C GLU A 439 43.51 53.19 19.19
N GLU A 440 44.43 53.37 18.23
CA GLU A 440 45.35 54.51 18.22
C GLU A 440 44.60 55.82 17.99
N ILE A 441 44.72 56.74 18.94
CA ILE A 441 44.06 58.05 18.88
C ILE A 441 45.07 59.12 18.41
N ASP A 442 44.68 59.89 17.39
CA ASP A 442 45.42 61.09 16.97
C ASP A 442 45.15 62.25 17.94
N VAL A 443 46.22 62.77 18.53
CA VAL A 443 46.18 63.84 19.53
C VAL A 443 45.62 65.15 18.96
N MET A 444 45.79 65.43 17.66
CA MET A 444 45.26 66.65 17.06
C MET A 444 43.74 66.65 16.98
N ARG A 445 43.16 65.48 16.67
CA ARG A 445 41.71 65.30 16.49
C ARG A 445 40.93 65.45 17.79
N ILE A 446 41.45 64.90 18.88
CA ILE A 446 40.78 64.99 20.19
C ILE A 446 40.87 66.40 20.80
N MET A 447 41.87 67.20 20.43
CA MET A 447 41.99 68.60 20.87
C MET A 447 40.97 69.52 20.18
N GLU A 448 40.46 69.16 19.00
CA GLU A 448 39.41 69.88 18.28
C GLU A 448 38.00 69.46 18.75
N GLU A 449 37.76 68.16 18.92
CA GLU A 449 36.42 67.60 19.18
C GLU A 449 36.06 67.52 20.68
N GLY A 450 37.04 67.57 21.59
CA GLY A 450 36.84 67.61 23.04
C GLY A 450 36.49 66.28 23.70
N THR A 451 35.67 65.44 23.05
CA THR A 451 35.36 64.05 23.43
C THR A 451 35.34 63.18 22.19
N LEU A 452 35.95 62.00 22.22
CA LEU A 452 35.98 61.05 21.11
C LEU A 452 35.57 59.65 21.59
N SER A 453 34.61 59.00 20.92
CA SER A 453 34.30 57.57 21.14
C SER A 453 35.33 56.72 20.39
N VAL A 454 36.00 55.82 21.10
CA VAL A 454 37.08 54.99 20.53
C VAL A 454 36.86 53.52 20.89
N PRO A 455 36.95 52.60 19.92
CA PRO A 455 36.79 51.18 20.20
C PRO A 455 37.99 50.61 20.97
N LEU A 456 37.71 49.61 21.80
CA LEU A 456 38.72 48.82 22.51
C LEU A 456 39.28 47.73 21.59
N VAL A 457 40.60 47.53 21.63
CA VAL A 457 41.27 46.42 20.95
C VAL A 457 41.32 45.26 21.92
N LEU A 458 40.37 44.33 21.77
CA LEU A 458 40.29 43.10 22.56
C LEU A 458 41.26 42.06 21.95
N PRO A 459 42.09 41.39 22.77
CA PRO A 459 42.81 40.18 22.34
C PRO A 459 41.84 39.08 21.86
N ASP A 460 42.28 38.20 20.97
CA ASP A 460 41.44 37.18 20.29
C ASP A 460 40.67 36.25 21.25
N GLU A 461 41.15 36.11 22.49
CA GLU A 461 40.60 35.22 23.52
C GLU A 461 39.70 35.95 24.55
N VAL A 462 39.62 37.28 24.52
CA VAL A 462 38.91 38.10 25.53
C VAL A 462 37.63 38.68 24.95
N ARG A 463 36.51 38.54 25.67
CA ARG A 463 35.20 39.09 25.27
C ARG A 463 34.70 40.16 26.22
N MET A 464 33.91 41.10 25.71
CA MET A 464 33.17 42.03 26.56
C MET A 464 32.02 41.30 27.25
N ALA A 465 31.72 41.70 28.49
CA ALA A 465 30.51 41.23 29.17
C ALA A 465 29.25 41.59 28.34
N PRO A 466 28.21 40.73 28.28
CA PRO A 466 27.07 40.85 27.37
C PRO A 466 26.25 42.16 27.47
N ASP A 467 26.47 42.96 28.51
CA ASP A 467 25.76 44.22 28.78
C ASP A 467 26.65 45.49 28.66
N ARG A 468 27.87 45.40 28.10
CA ARG A 468 28.81 46.53 28.02
C ARG A 468 29.26 46.84 26.59
N SER A 469 29.37 48.13 26.27
CA SER A 469 29.79 48.63 24.95
C SER A 469 31.29 48.42 24.72
N THR A 470 31.67 47.97 23.51
CA THR A 470 33.06 47.86 23.03
C THR A 470 33.74 49.21 22.77
N GLU A 471 33.03 50.33 22.95
CA GLU A 471 33.54 51.69 22.78
C GLU A 471 33.68 52.43 24.12
N VAL A 472 34.72 53.25 24.23
CA VAL A 472 35.03 54.06 25.41
C VAL A 472 35.18 55.52 24.99
N GLU A 473 34.58 56.43 25.76
CA GLU A 473 34.73 57.87 25.53
C GLU A 473 36.05 58.35 26.10
N VAL A 474 36.88 58.97 25.27
CA VAL A 474 38.13 59.61 25.69
C VAL A 474 37.94 61.12 25.71
N LYS A 475 38.20 61.74 26.86
CA LYS A 475 38.07 63.18 27.07
C LYS A 475 39.42 63.79 27.49
N VAL A 476 39.69 65.01 27.03
CA VAL A 476 40.85 65.80 27.43
C VAL A 476 40.51 66.57 28.71
N LEU A 477 41.26 66.33 29.80
CA LEU A 477 41.17 67.11 31.04
C LEU A 477 42.26 68.18 31.06
N ARG A 478 41.83 69.45 31.21
CA ARG A 478 42.71 70.61 31.46
C ARG A 478 42.77 70.91 32.96
N ARG A 479 43.94 71.28 33.47
CA ARG A 479 44.17 71.52 34.92
C ARG A 479 43.19 72.56 35.50
N GLY A 480 42.28 72.11 36.36
CA GLY A 480 41.30 72.96 37.07
C GLY A 480 39.86 72.44 37.04
N GLU A 481 39.54 71.47 36.16
CA GLU A 481 38.25 70.79 36.16
C GLU A 481 38.26 69.60 37.14
N PRO A 482 37.25 69.43 38.02
CA PRO A 482 37.15 68.26 38.88
C PRO A 482 36.92 67.01 38.02
N LEU A 483 37.52 65.87 38.42
CA LEU A 483 37.08 64.56 37.93
C LEU A 483 35.58 64.46 38.21
N ALA A 484 34.76 64.28 37.18
CA ALA A 484 33.40 63.82 37.39
C ALA A 484 33.49 62.50 38.16
N GLU A 485 32.85 62.43 39.32
CA GLU A 485 32.79 61.19 40.11
C GLU A 485 32.33 60.04 39.21
N PRO A 486 32.92 58.84 39.32
CA PRO A 486 32.39 57.68 38.63
C PRO A 486 30.94 57.53 39.08
N GLN A 487 29.99 57.62 38.16
CA GLN A 487 28.58 57.38 38.47
C GLN A 487 28.51 55.99 39.12
N GLY A 488 28.08 55.99 40.38
CA GLY A 488 28.12 54.82 41.23
C GLY A 488 27.31 53.68 40.62
N GLU A 489 28.02 52.62 40.27
CA GLU A 489 27.43 51.29 40.13
C GLU A 489 28.06 50.45 41.24
N GLN A 490 27.22 49.99 42.17
CA GLN A 490 27.63 49.25 43.35
C GLN A 490 28.47 48.04 42.94
N LEU A 491 29.73 48.01 43.41
CA LEU A 491 30.58 46.82 43.37
C LEU A 491 29.87 45.67 44.10
N PRO A 492 29.51 44.55 43.45
CA PRO A 492 29.21 43.35 44.19
C PRO A 492 30.50 42.84 44.84
N ALA A 493 30.38 42.37 46.07
CA ALA A 493 31.51 41.89 46.87
C ALA A 493 32.34 40.84 46.13
N VAL A 494 33.66 40.99 46.21
CA VAL A 494 34.64 39.95 45.90
C VAL A 494 34.31 38.74 46.77
N ILE A 495 33.82 37.66 46.17
CA ILE A 495 33.76 36.34 46.81
C ILE A 495 35.01 35.57 46.32
N PRO A 496 35.76 34.92 47.23
CA PRO A 496 37.01 34.21 46.89
C PRO A 496 36.84 33.08 45.89
#